data_AF-A0A957M5S6-F1
#
_entry.id   AF-A0A957M5S6-F1
#
_cell.length_a   1.000
_cell.length_b   1.000
_cell.length_c   1.000
_cell.angle_alpha   90.00
_cell.angle_beta   90.00
_cell.angle_gamma   90.00
#
_symmetry.space_group_name_H-M   'P 1'
#
loop_
_entity.id
_entity.type
_entity.pdbx_description
1 polymer ?
#
loop_
_entity_poly.entity_id
_entity_poly.type
_entity_poly.pdbx_seq_one_letter_code
_entity_poly.pdbx_strand_id
1 'polypeptide(L)' 'MAQKQNTHKQSGYGQVIIVGIVLAVLTVVELIMALNHWGAPSLLLVASVKAVLVIYFFMHVSRVWTAEGEH' A
#
# COMPACT_ATOMS: atom_id res chain seq x y z
N MET A 1 38.73 -7.41 -19.82
CA MET A 1 37.55 -8.26 -19.52
C MET A 1 36.69 -7.50 -18.53
N ALA A 2 35.57 -6.91 -18.96
CA ALA A 2 34.70 -6.11 -18.10
C ALA A 2 33.52 -6.96 -17.63
N GLN A 3 33.43 -7.20 -16.31
CA GLN A 3 32.30 -7.86 -15.67
C GLN A 3 31.09 -6.92 -15.70
N LYS A 4 30.12 -7.23 -16.56
CA LYS A 4 28.83 -6.55 -16.66
C LYS A 4 28.04 -6.84 -15.38
N GLN A 5 28.02 -5.87 -14.48
CA GLN A 5 27.31 -5.92 -13.21
C GLN A 5 25.81 -6.18 -13.49
N ASN A 6 25.34 -7.36 -13.12
CA ASN A 6 23.93 -7.70 -13.17
C ASN A 6 23.23 -6.95 -12.03
N THR A 7 22.80 -5.73 -12.31
CA THR A 7 21.95 -4.96 -11.40
C THR A 7 20.60 -5.65 -11.34
N HIS A 8 20.39 -6.48 -10.32
CA HIS A 8 19.07 -7.02 -9.99
C HIS A 8 18.21 -5.83 -9.54
N LYS A 9 17.59 -5.16 -10.52
CA LYS A 9 16.67 -4.03 -10.33
C LYS A 9 15.45 -4.61 -9.62
N GLN A 10 15.45 -4.54 -8.30
CA GLN A 10 14.41 -5.13 -7.47
C GLN A 10 13.16 -4.27 -7.63
N SER A 11 12.31 -4.73 -8.55
CA SER A 11 11.01 -4.23 -8.96
C SER A 11 10.19 -3.62 -7.80
N GLY A 12 9.89 -2.32 -7.89
CA GLY A 12 9.00 -1.60 -6.97
C GLY A 12 7.56 -2.16 -6.87
N TYR A 13 7.22 -3.15 -7.69
CA TYR A 13 5.96 -3.90 -7.62
C TYR A 13 5.76 -4.65 -6.30
N GLY A 14 6.84 -5.10 -5.64
CA GLY A 14 6.73 -5.81 -4.36
C GLY A 14 6.09 -4.96 -3.25
N GLN A 15 6.41 -3.67 -3.22
CA GLN A 15 5.86 -2.75 -2.22
C GLN A 15 4.36 -2.51 -2.43
N VAL A 16 3.92 -2.35 -3.68
CA VAL A 16 2.49 -2.19 -4.01
C VAL A 16 1.69 -3.44 -3.63
N ILE A 17 2.25 -4.62 -3.86
CA ILE A 17 1.61 -5.90 -3.49
C ILE A 17 1.45 -5.99 -1.96
N ILE A 18 2.51 -5.68 -1.20
CA ILE A 18 2.46 -5.71 0.26
C ILE A 18 1.40 -4.74 0.80
N VAL A 19 1.38 -3.50 0.31
CA VAL A 19 0.38 -2.50 0.73
C VAL A 19 -1.03 -2.94 0.33
N GLY A 20 -1.21 -3.50 -0.87
CA GLY A 20 -2.48 -4.06 -1.32
C GLY A 20 -2.98 -5.16 -0.39
N ILE A 21 -2.11 -6.05 0.07
CA ILE A 21 -2.44 -7.08 1.05
C ILE A 21 -2.88 -6.45 2.39
N VAL A 22 -2.16 -5.44 2.90
CA VAL A 22 -2.53 -4.74 4.14
C VAL A 22 -3.92 -4.11 4.03
N LEU A 23 -4.20 -3.42 2.91
CA LEU A 23 -5.51 -2.82 2.66
C LEU A 23 -6.62 -3.86 2.53
N ALA A 24 -6.33 -5.01 1.93
CA ALA A 24 -7.26 -6.13 1.83
C ALA A 24 -7.60 -6.69 3.22
N VAL A 25 -6.59 -6.94 4.07
CA VAL A 25 -6.80 -7.40 5.45
C VAL A 25 -7.65 -6.39 6.25
N LEU A 26 -7.35 -5.09 6.14
CA LEU A 26 -8.12 -4.05 6.82
C LEU A 26 -9.60 -4.05 6.39
N THR A 27 -9.87 -4.36 5.11
CA THR A 27 -11.23 -4.47 4.57
C THR A 27 -11.96 -5.70 5.12
N VAL A 28 -11.27 -6.82 5.32
CA VAL A 28 -11.85 -8.02 5.95
C VAL A 28 -12.21 -7.73 7.41
N VAL A 29 -11.36 -7.00 8.13
CA VAL A 29 -11.65 -6.59 9.51
C VAL A 29 -12.91 -5.72 9.56
N GLU A 30 -13.03 -4.75 8.65
CA GLU A 30 -14.23 -3.91 8.53
C GLU A 30 -15.50 -4.74 8.28
N LEU A 31 -15.43 -5.72 7.37
CA LEU A 31 -16.55 -6.62 7.08
C LEU A 31 -17.00 -7.38 8.34
N ILE A 32 -16.06 -7.89 9.13
CA ILE A 32 -16.38 -8.59 10.38
C ILE A 32 -17.01 -7.63 11.39
N MET A 33 -16.50 -6.40 11.51
CA MET A 33 -17.09 -5.39 12.39
C MET A 33 -18.51 -5.02 11.96
N ALA A 34 -18.74 -4.85 10.66
CA ALA A 34 -20.06 -4.57 10.09
C ALA A 34 -21.06 -5.70 10.37
N LEU A 35 -20.63 -6.97 10.21
CA LEU A 35 -21.47 -8.14 10.52
C LEU A 35 -21.83 -8.23 12.02
N ASN A 36 -20.93 -7.81 12.89
CA ASN A 36 -21.16 -7.74 14.34
C ASN A 36 -21.97 -6.50 14.77
N HIS A 37 -22.61 -5.77 13.84
CA HIS A 37 -23.40 -4.57 14.10
C HIS A 37 -22.62 -3.48 14.83
N TRP A 38 -21.33 -3.34 14.54
CA TRP A 38 -20.55 -2.22 15.05
C TRP A 38 -21.10 -0.93 14.44
N GLY A 39 -21.30 0.09 15.29
CA GLY A 39 -21.95 1.33 14.88
C GLY A 39 -21.21 2.02 13.73
N ALA A 40 -21.97 2.69 12.86
CA ALA A 40 -21.48 3.51 11.74
C ALA A 40 -20.20 4.35 12.00
N PRO A 41 -20.01 5.03 13.16
CA PRO A 41 -18.79 5.78 13.42
C PRO A 41 -17.52 4.92 13.47
N SER A 42 -17.61 3.65 13.89
CA SER A 42 -16.45 2.77 13.97
C SER A 42 -15.96 2.33 12.59
N LEU A 43 -16.89 2.04 11.67
CA LEU A 43 -16.61 1.72 10.27
C LEU A 43 -16.01 2.93 9.55
N LEU A 44 -16.52 4.14 9.83
CA LEU A 44 -16.01 5.38 9.26
C LEU A 44 -14.57 5.67 9.70
N LEU A 45 -14.21 5.35 10.95
CA LEU A 45 -12.84 5.46 11.46
C LEU A 45 -11.90 4.49 10.73
N VAL A 46 -12.29 3.22 10.58
CA VAL A 46 -11.51 2.22 9.83
C VAL A 46 -11.34 2.62 8.36
N ALA A 47 -12.40 3.09 7.72
CA ALA A 47 -12.36 3.62 6.36
C ALA A 47 -11.44 4.84 6.22
N SER A 48 -11.41 5.72 7.24
CA SER A 48 -10.52 6.88 7.28
C SER A 48 -9.06 6.47 7.37
N VAL A 49 -8.72 5.48 8.21
CA VAL A 49 -7.35 4.93 8.30
C VAL A 49 -6.91 4.34 6.97
N LYS A 50 -7.81 3.61 6.28
CA LYS A 50 -7.55 3.08 4.94
C LYS A 50 -7.26 4.19 3.93
N ALA A 51 -8.05 5.27 3.94
CA ALA A 51 -7.87 6.41 3.04
C ALA A 51 -6.50 7.08 3.22
N VAL A 52 -6.07 7.29 4.48
CA VAL A 52 -4.75 7.86 4.78
C VAL A 52 -3.63 6.93 4.31
N LEU A 53 -3.74 5.61 4.55
CA LEU A 53 -2.77 4.63 4.05
C LEU A 53 -2.66 4.66 2.52
N VAL A 54 -3.80 4.72 1.82
CA VAL A 54 -3.81 4.80 0.36
C VAL A 54 -3.13 6.08 -0.13
N ILE A 55 -3.43 7.24 0.45
CA ILE A 55 -2.78 8.49 0.05
C ILE A 55 -1.26 8.43 0.32
N TYR A 56 -0.86 7.96 1.49
CA TYR A 56 0.56 7.87 1.84
C TYR A 56 1.33 6.91 0.92
N PHE A 57 0.82 5.70 0.71
CA PHE A 57 1.51 4.66 -0.05
C PHE A 57 1.28 4.70 -1.57
N PHE A 58 0.13 5.14 -2.05
CA PHE A 58 -0.14 5.20 -3.49
C PHE A 58 0.08 6.59 -4.09
N MET A 59 -0.23 7.67 -3.36
CA MET A 59 -0.01 9.03 -3.89
C MET A 59 1.39 9.59 -3.57
N HIS A 60 1.98 9.31 -2.40
CA HIS A 60 3.27 9.90 -2.04
C HIS A 60 4.48 9.04 -2.42
N VAL A 61 4.41 7.71 -2.24
CA VAL A 61 5.51 6.78 -2.60
C VAL A 61 5.66 6.57 -4.11
N SER A 62 4.58 6.62 -4.91
CA SER A 62 4.69 6.55 -6.38
C SER A 62 5.56 7.66 -6.95
N ARG A 63 5.68 8.80 -6.25
CA ARG A 63 6.51 9.94 -6.68
C ARG A 63 7.97 9.81 -6.27
N VAL A 64 8.27 9.02 -5.23
CA VAL A 64 9.65 8.76 -4.79
C VAL A 64 10.31 7.70 -5.69
N TRP A 65 9.57 6.67 -6.10
CA TRP A 65 10.12 5.62 -6.96
C TRP A 65 10.33 6.00 -8.44
N THR A 66 9.85 7.18 -8.87
CA THR A 66 10.12 7.72 -10.22
C THR A 66 11.19 8.82 -10.24
N ALA A 67 11.70 9.25 -9.08
CA ALA A 67 12.72 10.29 -9.00
C ALA A 67 14.17 9.75 -9.06
N GLU A 68 14.37 8.45 -8.88
CA GLU A 68 15.68 7.78 -9.00
C GLU A 68 15.80 6.96 -10.31
N GLY A 69 15.32 7.56 -11.40
CA GLY A 69 15.42 7.02 -12.76
C GLY A 69 16.03 7.98 -13.79
N GLU A 70 16.44 9.19 -13.39
CA GLU A 70 17.32 10.03 -14.20
C GLU A 70 18.77 9.79 -13.76
N HIS A 71 19.62 9.55 -14.75
CA HIS A 71 21.05 9.21 -14.73
C HIS A 71 21.36 7.72 -14.94
#